data_AF-A0A2M8ZBI3-F1
#
_entry.id   AF-A0A2M8ZBI3-F1
#
_cell.length_a   1.000
_cell.length_b   1.000
_cell.length_c   1.000
_cell.angle_alpha   90.00
_cell.angle_beta   90.00
_cell.angle_gamma   90.00
#
_symmetry.space_group_name_H-M   'P 1'
#
loop_
_entity.id
_entity.type
_entity.pdbx_description
1 polymer ?
#
loop_
_entity_poly.entity_id
_entity_poly.type
_entity_poly.pdbx_seq_one_letter_code
_entity_poly.pdbx_strand_id
1 'polypeptide(L)'
;MNKKMLFTIITTSLLIVGCGKNTSTNHLQQNEMPSLETSAEYSVTTESQEESIPITATTAATTAASTIETIDYKRYLKKTWVRNTDTDFPDNGGVCILISKIEDGKIQGEVSVVGNAPAYNMDDAELEGTIINNTAECQLVNDSRGNKGTVELLLKPDNTIEATITITEKSEDSVMRLPEGTFEFTPYNLKNVNGFELTKDQTFMVDLNSWGNVKFVSGKLTGGDHIPVEFYLTNEEGDILYNFNAVLPYSVDVKAVSFQDVNKDRLKDIIIIVEDNYGGASGEPLAAVYLQEADGSFTNDNELNQEINDSGSNKDISTIASYLSSKFLR
;
A
#
# COMPACT_ATOMS: atom_id res chain seq x y z
N MET A 1 31.76 -28.34 27.72
CA MET A 1 31.84 -28.21 26.25
C MET A 1 30.55 -27.51 25.80
N ASN A 2 30.57 -26.18 25.81
CA ASN A 2 29.40 -25.36 25.54
C ASN A 2 29.31 -25.11 24.03
N LYS A 3 28.32 -25.72 23.36
CA LYS A 3 27.95 -25.35 22.00
C LYS A 3 27.11 -24.08 22.07
N LYS A 4 27.70 -22.96 21.64
CA LYS A 4 26.97 -21.74 21.32
C LYS A 4 26.04 -22.06 20.13
N MET A 5 24.72 -22.04 20.35
CA MET A 5 23.77 -21.92 19.26
C MET A 5 23.84 -20.48 18.75
N LEU A 6 24.18 -20.33 17.48
CA LEU A 6 24.14 -19.09 16.74
C LEU A 6 22.66 -18.87 16.37
N PHE A 7 21.95 -18.01 17.09
CA PHE A 7 20.67 -17.49 16.63
C PHE A 7 20.97 -16.47 15.54
N THR A 8 20.81 -16.88 14.28
CA THR A 8 20.73 -15.94 13.16
C THR A 8 19.35 -15.28 13.25
N ILE A 9 19.30 -14.13 13.92
CA ILE A 9 18.16 -13.22 13.85
C ILE A 9 18.19 -12.65 12.43
N ILE A 10 17.36 -13.19 11.55
CA ILE A 10 17.01 -12.54 10.30
C ILE A 10 15.91 -11.55 10.68
N THR A 11 16.30 -10.31 11.00
CA THR A 11 15.38 -9.17 11.01
C THR A 11 14.95 -8.92 9.58
N THR A 12 13.92 -9.63 9.15
CA THR A 12 13.16 -9.27 7.96
C THR A 12 12.25 -8.12 8.36
N SER A 13 12.73 -6.89 8.17
CA SER A 13 11.90 -5.69 8.28
C SER A 13 10.93 -5.65 7.10
N LEU A 14 9.90 -6.48 7.12
CA LEU A 14 8.78 -6.40 6.17
C LEU A 14 7.62 -5.74 6.90
N LEU A 15 7.32 -4.53 6.42
CA LEU A 15 6.48 -3.51 7.02
C LEU A 15 5.01 -3.93 7.01
N ILE A 16 4.54 -4.45 8.13
CA ILE A 16 3.28 -4.01 8.71
C ILE A 16 3.55 -3.59 10.16
N VAL A 17 4.16 -2.42 10.35
CA VAL A 17 4.19 -1.78 11.68
C VAL A 17 3.51 -0.42 11.58
N GLY A 18 2.21 -0.46 11.79
CA GLY A 18 1.49 0.45 12.68
C GLY A 18 1.04 1.79 12.11
N CYS A 19 -0.23 1.87 11.71
CA CYS A 19 -1.05 2.95 12.23
C CYS A 19 -1.16 2.77 13.76
N GLY A 20 -0.30 3.44 14.54
CA GLY A 20 -0.46 3.42 16.00
C GLY A 20 0.73 3.91 16.83
N LYS A 21 0.82 5.23 17.01
CA LYS A 21 0.99 5.95 18.30
C LYS A 21 1.54 7.35 18.05
N ASN A 22 0.69 8.36 18.15
CA ASN A 22 1.14 9.71 18.49
C ASN A 22 0.26 10.27 19.62
N THR A 23 0.81 10.25 20.82
CA THR A 23 0.46 11.20 21.87
C THR A 23 0.90 12.59 21.41
N SER A 24 -0.04 13.38 20.86
CA SER A 24 0.11 14.82 20.78
C SER A 24 -1.01 15.47 21.55
N THR A 25 -0.66 15.90 22.76
CA THR A 25 -1.32 17.01 23.44
C THR A 25 -1.20 18.24 22.56
N ASN A 26 -2.31 18.81 22.08
CA ASN A 26 -2.34 20.24 21.80
C ASN A 26 -3.73 20.83 22.00
N HIS A 27 -3.69 22.00 22.63
CA HIS A 27 -4.81 22.77 23.14
C HIS A 27 -5.77 23.20 22.03
N LEU A 28 -7.05 22.92 22.23
CA LEU A 28 -8.15 23.53 21.50
C LEU A 28 -8.23 25.02 21.89
N GLN A 29 -8.06 25.90 20.91
CA GLN A 29 -8.68 27.22 20.93
C GLN A 29 -9.64 27.33 19.74
N GLN A 30 -10.92 27.33 20.10
CA GLN A 30 -12.06 27.66 19.24
C GLN A 30 -11.97 29.11 18.77
N ASN A 31 -12.37 29.35 17.52
CA ASN A 31 -13.40 30.33 17.13
C ASN A 31 -13.53 30.33 15.59
N GLU A 32 -14.67 29.89 15.06
CA GLU A 32 -15.88 30.66 14.70
C GLU A 32 -15.91 30.97 13.18
N MET A 33 -16.84 30.29 12.51
CA MET A 33 -17.38 30.61 11.17
C MET A 33 -18.09 31.97 11.16
N PRO A 34 -18.19 32.60 9.97
CA PRO A 34 -19.51 32.72 9.32
C PRO A 34 -19.42 32.43 7.80
N SER A 35 -20.17 31.45 7.27
CA SER A 35 -21.53 31.54 6.70
C SER A 35 -21.65 32.16 5.29
N LEU A 36 -22.02 31.27 4.33
CA LEU A 36 -23.04 31.39 3.28
C LEU A 36 -23.09 32.62 2.36
N GLU A 37 -23.06 32.40 1.04
CA GLU A 37 -24.28 32.53 0.21
C GLU A 37 -24.13 31.97 -1.23
N THR A 38 -25.26 31.43 -1.69
CA THR A 38 -25.63 30.76 -2.94
C THR A 38 -25.88 31.69 -4.13
N SER A 39 -25.67 31.20 -5.36
CA SER A 39 -26.59 31.34 -6.53
C SER A 39 -25.99 30.57 -7.73
N ALA A 40 -26.64 29.51 -8.24
CA ALA A 40 -27.79 29.44 -9.15
C ALA A 40 -27.36 29.25 -10.63
N GLU A 41 -27.47 27.98 -11.04
CA GLU A 41 -27.94 27.43 -12.33
C GLU A 41 -27.68 28.15 -13.66
N TYR A 42 -27.08 27.40 -14.60
CA TYR A 42 -27.51 27.43 -15.99
C TYR A 42 -27.39 26.03 -16.61
N SER A 43 -28.54 25.42 -16.90
CA SER A 43 -28.70 24.15 -17.62
C SER A 43 -28.81 24.41 -19.12
N VAL A 44 -28.08 23.66 -19.94
CA VAL A 44 -28.46 23.39 -21.34
C VAL A 44 -28.15 21.93 -21.66
N THR A 45 -29.21 21.17 -21.91
CA THR A 45 -29.22 19.82 -22.48
C THR A 45 -29.13 19.89 -24.00
N THR A 46 -28.44 18.93 -24.62
CA THR A 46 -28.77 18.49 -25.99
C THR A 46 -28.39 17.01 -26.13
N GLU A 47 -29.41 16.18 -26.33
CA GLU A 47 -29.33 14.78 -26.72
C GLU A 47 -29.02 14.64 -28.22
N SER A 48 -28.34 13.56 -28.60
CA SER A 48 -28.48 12.95 -29.92
C SER A 48 -28.23 11.44 -29.83
N GLN A 49 -29.24 10.67 -30.23
CA GLN A 49 -29.31 9.20 -30.26
C GLN A 49 -28.65 8.60 -31.52
N GLU A 50 -28.10 7.39 -31.29
CA GLU A 50 -28.10 6.14 -32.08
C GLU A 50 -27.67 6.08 -33.56
N GLU A 51 -26.79 5.11 -33.84
CA GLU A 51 -27.11 4.06 -34.82
C GLU A 51 -26.35 2.75 -34.53
N SER A 52 -27.06 1.63 -34.69
CA SER A 52 -26.61 0.25 -34.48
C SER A 52 -26.77 -0.55 -35.78
N ILE A 53 -25.87 -1.51 -36.05
CA ILE A 53 -26.01 -2.49 -37.14
C ILE A 53 -25.64 -3.89 -36.60
N PRO A 54 -26.39 -4.95 -36.92
CA PRO A 54 -26.32 -6.25 -36.26
C PRO A 54 -25.32 -7.21 -36.94
N ILE A 55 -24.69 -8.10 -36.19
CA ILE A 55 -23.98 -9.26 -36.76
C ILE A 55 -24.40 -10.54 -36.04
N THR A 56 -24.80 -11.49 -36.87
CA THR A 56 -25.43 -12.78 -36.65
C THR A 56 -24.56 -13.79 -35.88
N ALA A 57 -25.21 -14.57 -35.03
CA ALA A 57 -24.64 -15.72 -34.34
C ALA A 57 -24.19 -16.82 -35.32
N THR A 58 -23.03 -17.43 -35.07
CA THR A 58 -22.70 -18.78 -35.55
C THR A 58 -22.09 -19.56 -34.39
N THR A 59 -22.85 -20.54 -33.92
CA THR A 59 -22.47 -21.49 -32.88
C THR A 59 -21.47 -22.49 -33.48
N ALA A 60 -20.21 -22.40 -33.07
CA ALA A 60 -19.24 -23.48 -33.25
C ALA A 60 -18.89 -24.03 -31.86
N ALA A 61 -19.42 -25.20 -31.54
CA ALA A 61 -19.04 -25.95 -30.36
C ALA A 61 -17.61 -26.47 -30.55
N THR A 62 -16.64 -25.77 -29.96
CA THR A 62 -15.28 -26.28 -29.80
C THR A 62 -15.15 -26.80 -28.39
N THR A 63 -15.06 -28.12 -28.24
CA THR A 63 -14.63 -28.77 -27.00
C THR A 63 -13.20 -28.32 -26.72
N ALA A 64 -13.04 -27.30 -25.88
CA ALA A 64 -11.73 -26.87 -25.40
C ALA A 64 -11.16 -27.95 -24.49
N ALA A 65 -10.11 -28.62 -24.95
CA ALA A 65 -9.20 -29.30 -24.05
C ALA A 65 -8.67 -28.23 -23.07
N SER A 66 -8.92 -28.42 -21.78
CA SER A 66 -8.41 -27.56 -20.71
C SER A 66 -6.88 -27.56 -20.78
N THR A 67 -6.32 -26.50 -21.37
CA THR A 67 -4.96 -26.08 -21.07
C THR A 67 -4.96 -25.74 -19.59
N ILE A 68 -4.25 -26.53 -18.78
CA ILE A 68 -3.94 -26.15 -17.41
C ILE A 68 -3.11 -24.88 -17.52
N GLU A 69 -3.74 -23.71 -17.36
CA GLU A 69 -3.02 -22.46 -17.22
C GLU A 69 -2.15 -22.58 -15.97
N THR A 70 -0.85 -22.69 -16.19
CA THR A 70 0.13 -22.64 -15.11
C THR A 70 0.10 -21.25 -14.51
N ILE A 71 -0.33 -21.15 -13.26
CA ILE A 71 -0.43 -19.88 -12.55
C ILE A 71 0.97 -19.29 -12.35
N ASP A 72 1.18 -18.05 -12.79
CA ASP A 72 2.37 -17.29 -12.41
C ASP A 72 2.18 -16.73 -11.01
N TYR A 73 2.79 -17.38 -10.01
CA TYR A 73 2.64 -17.01 -8.60
C TYR A 73 3.22 -15.63 -8.25
N LYS A 74 4.05 -15.03 -9.12
CA LYS A 74 4.57 -13.68 -8.87
C LYS A 74 3.45 -12.65 -8.76
N ARG A 75 2.29 -12.90 -9.38
CA ARG A 75 1.10 -12.03 -9.30
C ARG A 75 0.52 -11.88 -7.90
N TYR A 76 0.84 -12.81 -6.98
CA TYR A 76 0.35 -12.76 -5.59
C TYR A 76 1.29 -12.04 -4.62
N LEU A 77 2.53 -11.78 -5.04
CA LEU A 77 3.54 -11.13 -4.23
C LEU A 77 3.29 -9.63 -4.12
N LYS A 78 3.72 -9.05 -3.00
CA LYS A 78 3.80 -7.60 -2.81
C LYS A 78 2.46 -6.88 -3.08
N LYS A 79 1.36 -7.48 -2.62
CA LYS A 79 0.00 -6.94 -2.66
C LYS A 79 -0.64 -7.19 -1.31
N THR A 80 -1.41 -6.21 -0.84
CA THR A 80 -2.35 -6.45 0.27
C THR A 80 -3.61 -7.07 -0.31
N TRP A 81 -3.93 -8.29 0.12
CA TRP A 81 -5.15 -9.00 -0.23
C TRP A 81 -6.17 -8.73 0.85
N VAL A 82 -7.29 -8.08 0.52
CA VAL A 82 -8.33 -7.72 1.50
C VAL A 82 -9.54 -8.63 1.27
N ARG A 83 -10.16 -9.08 2.36
CA ARG A 83 -11.36 -9.91 2.30
C ARG A 83 -12.46 -9.16 1.55
N ASN A 84 -13.06 -9.80 0.55
CA ASN A 84 -13.96 -9.15 -0.41
C ASN A 84 -15.25 -8.57 0.19
N THR A 85 -15.64 -9.01 1.39
CA THR A 85 -16.80 -8.48 2.12
C THR A 85 -16.48 -7.23 2.93
N ASP A 86 -15.21 -6.91 3.13
CA ASP A 86 -14.79 -5.74 3.92
C ASP A 86 -14.81 -4.49 3.04
N THR A 87 -15.46 -3.43 3.54
CA THR A 87 -15.63 -2.15 2.83
C THR A 87 -15.03 -1.02 3.65
N ASP A 88 -14.46 -0.02 2.97
CA ASP A 88 -13.72 1.09 3.60
C ASP A 88 -12.59 0.61 4.53
N PHE A 89 -11.87 -0.44 4.10
CA PHE A 89 -10.63 -0.86 4.74
C PHE A 89 -9.55 0.24 4.58
N PRO A 90 -8.73 0.53 5.61
CA PRO A 90 -8.70 -0.08 6.93
C PRO A 90 -9.61 0.59 7.97
N ASP A 91 -10.29 1.69 7.65
CA ASP A 91 -11.06 2.51 8.61
C ASP A 91 -12.20 1.72 9.29
N ASN A 92 -12.91 0.88 8.54
CA ASN A 92 -13.94 -0.02 9.07
C ASN A 92 -13.37 -1.36 9.59
N GLY A 93 -12.05 -1.48 9.70
CA GLY A 93 -11.38 -2.73 9.97
C GLY A 93 -11.50 -3.73 8.81
N GLY A 94 -11.03 -4.94 9.05
CA GLY A 94 -11.09 -6.04 8.09
C GLY A 94 -9.98 -7.05 8.26
N VAL A 95 -9.95 -8.03 7.37
CA VAL A 95 -8.90 -9.05 7.31
C VAL A 95 -8.09 -8.85 6.06
N CYS A 96 -6.77 -8.89 6.19
CA CYS A 96 -5.88 -8.87 5.05
C CYS A 96 -4.81 -9.97 5.10
N ILE A 97 -4.28 -10.30 3.93
CA ILE A 97 -3.19 -11.23 3.74
C ILE A 97 -2.12 -10.52 2.91
N LEU A 98 -0.86 -10.66 3.30
CA LEU A 98 0.29 -10.26 2.51
C LEU A 98 1.11 -11.50 2.19
N ILE A 99 1.45 -11.71 0.92
CA ILE A 99 2.41 -12.75 0.55
C ILE A 99 3.73 -12.04 0.23
N SER A 100 4.71 -12.25 1.10
CA SER A 100 6.02 -11.61 1.02
C SER A 100 6.98 -12.36 0.10
N LYS A 101 6.87 -13.70 0.05
CA LYS A 101 7.80 -14.54 -0.71
C LYS A 101 7.15 -15.82 -1.22
N ILE A 102 7.43 -16.18 -2.47
CA ILE A 102 7.19 -17.50 -3.04
C ILE A 102 8.44 -17.93 -3.81
N GLU A 103 9.10 -18.99 -3.36
CA GLU A 103 10.33 -19.51 -3.95
C GLU A 103 10.43 -21.02 -3.69
N ASP A 104 10.83 -21.80 -4.70
CA ASP A 104 11.01 -23.25 -4.60
C ASP A 104 9.81 -24.01 -3.99
N GLY A 105 8.59 -23.59 -4.34
CA GLY A 105 7.35 -24.19 -3.84
C GLY A 105 7.04 -23.87 -2.38
N LYS A 106 7.82 -23.01 -1.72
CA LYS A 106 7.55 -22.49 -0.38
C LYS A 106 6.91 -21.11 -0.48
N ILE A 107 6.10 -20.79 0.52
CA ILE A 107 5.43 -19.49 0.66
C ILE A 107 5.71 -18.92 2.04
N GLN A 108 5.90 -17.60 2.10
CA GLN A 108 5.93 -16.82 3.33
C GLN A 108 5.02 -15.60 3.18
N GLY A 109 4.42 -15.18 4.29
CA GLY A 109 3.49 -14.06 4.30
C GLY A 109 3.04 -13.70 5.70
N GLU A 110 1.93 -12.99 5.78
CA GLU A 110 1.28 -12.56 7.01
C GLU A 110 -0.24 -12.57 6.78
N VAL A 111 -0.98 -12.93 7.81
CA VAL A 111 -2.42 -12.65 7.91
C VAL A 111 -2.62 -11.69 9.08
N SER A 112 -3.38 -10.63 8.83
CA SER A 112 -3.64 -9.61 9.84
C SER A 112 -5.12 -9.30 9.87
N VAL A 113 -5.62 -8.96 11.06
CA VAL A 113 -6.96 -8.42 11.24
C VAL A 113 -6.85 -7.06 11.91
N VAL A 114 -7.57 -6.09 11.36
CA VAL A 114 -7.60 -4.71 11.81
C VAL A 114 -8.99 -4.42 12.34
N GLY A 115 -9.07 -3.87 13.54
CA GLY A 115 -10.30 -3.36 14.13
C GLY A 115 -10.63 -1.96 13.64
N ASN A 116 -11.86 -1.53 13.85
CA ASN A 116 -12.34 -0.25 13.35
C ASN A 116 -11.60 0.95 13.96
N ALA A 117 -11.58 2.03 13.21
CA ALA A 117 -11.21 3.35 13.69
C ALA A 117 -12.05 3.76 14.92
N PRO A 118 -11.49 4.56 15.85
CA PRO A 118 -10.12 5.06 15.88
C PRO A 118 -9.16 4.13 16.64
N ALA A 119 -9.66 3.01 17.20
CA ALA A 119 -8.88 2.17 18.09
C ALA A 119 -7.85 1.33 17.33
N TYR A 120 -8.19 0.90 16.11
CA TYR A 120 -7.33 0.10 15.23
C TYR A 120 -6.64 -1.05 15.97
N ASN A 121 -7.38 -1.78 16.81
CA ASN A 121 -6.82 -2.97 17.46
C ASN A 121 -6.39 -3.96 16.39
N MET A 122 -5.19 -4.52 16.50
CA MET A 122 -4.64 -5.44 15.51
C MET A 122 -4.33 -6.80 16.14
N ASP A 123 -4.44 -7.84 15.33
CA ASP A 123 -3.88 -9.18 15.58
C ASP A 123 -3.28 -9.66 14.27
N ASP A 124 -2.09 -10.23 14.32
CA ASP A 124 -1.28 -10.57 13.16
C ASP A 124 -0.48 -11.84 13.42
N ALA A 125 -0.30 -12.62 12.35
CA ALA A 125 0.50 -13.83 12.39
C ALA A 125 1.22 -14.01 11.06
N GLU A 126 2.51 -14.33 11.14
CA GLU A 126 3.28 -14.75 9.99
C GLU A 126 2.78 -16.11 9.48
N LEU A 127 2.88 -16.31 8.17
CA LEU A 127 2.51 -17.52 7.46
C LEU A 127 3.77 -18.15 6.90
N GLU A 128 3.97 -19.44 7.16
CA GLU A 128 4.98 -20.25 6.47
C GLU A 128 4.36 -21.55 5.97
N GLY A 129 4.58 -21.88 4.69
CA GLY A 129 3.93 -23.03 4.09
C GLY A 129 4.56 -23.55 2.80
N THR A 130 3.89 -24.54 2.21
CA THR A 130 4.25 -25.13 0.92
C THR A 130 3.07 -25.14 -0.03
N ILE A 131 3.34 -24.88 -1.31
CA ILE A 131 2.33 -24.86 -2.37
C ILE A 131 2.23 -26.26 -3.01
N ILE A 132 1.04 -26.84 -2.96
CA ILE A 132 0.68 -28.12 -3.56
C ILE A 132 -0.59 -27.90 -4.40
N ASN A 133 -0.51 -28.11 -5.71
CA ASN A 133 -1.65 -27.95 -6.64
C ASN A 133 -2.38 -26.59 -6.49
N ASN A 134 -1.63 -25.48 -6.43
CA ASN A 134 -2.12 -24.11 -6.22
C ASN A 134 -2.68 -23.80 -4.82
N THR A 135 -2.72 -24.78 -3.91
CA THR A 135 -3.06 -24.56 -2.51
C THR A 135 -1.78 -24.45 -1.69
N ALA A 136 -1.61 -23.33 -1.01
CA ALA A 136 -0.56 -23.15 -0.02
C ALA A 136 -1.07 -23.64 1.34
N GLU A 137 -0.45 -24.67 1.89
CA GLU A 137 -0.72 -25.18 3.23
C GLU A 137 0.24 -24.49 4.20
N CYS A 138 -0.25 -23.50 4.96
CA CYS A 138 0.55 -22.67 5.85
C CYS A 138 0.25 -22.92 7.33
N GLN A 139 1.28 -22.78 8.15
CA GLN A 139 1.17 -22.67 9.61
C GLN A 139 1.20 -21.20 10.01
N LEU A 140 0.43 -20.86 11.05
CA LEU A 140 0.64 -19.61 11.78
C LEU A 140 1.94 -19.72 12.58
N VAL A 141 2.84 -18.77 12.38
CA VAL A 141 4.07 -18.61 13.16
C VAL A 141 4.14 -17.19 13.70
N ASN A 142 4.85 -17.00 14.82
CA ASN A 142 5.08 -15.69 15.44
C ASN A 142 3.81 -14.82 15.64
N ASP A 143 2.66 -15.44 15.92
CA ASP A 143 1.40 -14.72 16.17
C ASP A 143 1.55 -13.72 17.33
N SER A 144 1.14 -12.47 17.09
CA SER A 144 1.38 -11.36 18.01
C SER A 144 0.61 -11.46 19.32
N ARG A 145 -0.41 -12.33 19.38
CA ARG A 145 -1.21 -12.61 20.58
C ARG A 145 -0.99 -14.03 21.11
N GLY A 146 -0.22 -14.87 20.44
CA GLY A 146 0.10 -16.24 20.84
C GLY A 146 -0.92 -17.29 20.41
N ASN A 147 -1.77 -17.01 19.42
CA ASN A 147 -2.60 -18.04 18.81
C ASN A 147 -1.74 -19.06 18.04
N LYS A 148 -2.27 -20.27 17.87
CA LYS A 148 -1.73 -21.25 16.92
C LYS A 148 -2.82 -21.73 15.99
N GLY A 149 -2.45 -22.00 14.76
CA GLY A 149 -3.40 -22.39 13.74
C GLY A 149 -2.76 -22.68 12.41
N THR A 150 -3.61 -22.85 11.41
CA THR A 150 -3.23 -23.10 10.03
C THR A 150 -4.02 -22.16 9.13
N VAL A 151 -3.44 -21.84 7.97
CA VAL A 151 -4.09 -21.10 6.91
C VAL A 151 -3.85 -21.84 5.61
N GLU A 152 -4.93 -22.27 4.96
CA GLU A 152 -4.86 -22.81 3.60
C GLU A 152 -5.19 -21.70 2.61
N LEU A 153 -4.28 -21.41 1.67
CA LEU A 153 -4.44 -20.37 0.65
C LEU A 153 -4.60 -21.01 -0.72
N LEU A 154 -5.83 -21.08 -1.25
CA LEU A 154 -6.06 -21.47 -2.64
C LEU A 154 -5.83 -20.25 -3.54
N LEU A 155 -4.74 -20.29 -4.30
CA LEU A 155 -4.34 -19.26 -5.27
C LEU A 155 -5.08 -19.48 -6.59
N LYS A 156 -6.08 -18.64 -6.91
CA LYS A 156 -6.97 -18.84 -8.07
C LYS A 156 -6.50 -18.07 -9.31
N PRO A 157 -6.61 -18.64 -10.53
CA PRO A 157 -6.13 -17.99 -11.77
C PRO A 157 -6.71 -16.60 -12.04
N ASP A 158 -7.92 -16.33 -11.53
CA ASP A 158 -8.67 -15.08 -11.67
C ASP A 158 -8.21 -13.94 -10.75
N ASN A 159 -6.99 -14.03 -10.21
CA ASN A 159 -6.38 -13.03 -9.33
C ASN A 159 -7.17 -12.84 -8.02
N THR A 160 -7.68 -13.95 -7.48
CA THR A 160 -8.30 -14.02 -6.14
C THR A 160 -7.60 -15.07 -5.26
N ILE A 161 -7.77 -14.95 -3.95
CA ILE A 161 -7.32 -15.96 -2.98
C ILE A 161 -8.53 -16.40 -2.16
N GLU A 162 -8.72 -17.70 -2.03
CA GLU A 162 -9.60 -18.25 -1.00
C GLU A 162 -8.73 -18.72 0.16
N ALA A 163 -8.98 -18.20 1.37
CA ALA A 163 -8.24 -18.58 2.55
C ALA A 163 -9.14 -19.27 3.56
N THR A 164 -8.71 -20.43 4.06
CA THR A 164 -9.35 -21.12 5.20
C THR A 164 -8.45 -20.96 6.42
N ILE A 165 -8.94 -20.24 7.43
CA ILE A 165 -8.23 -19.96 8.68
C ILE A 165 -8.79 -20.86 9.78
N THR A 166 -7.92 -21.63 10.43
CA THR A 166 -8.27 -22.52 11.54
C THR A 166 -7.40 -22.21 12.74
N ILE A 167 -8.01 -21.89 13.90
CA ILE A 167 -7.27 -21.64 15.14
C ILE A 167 -7.35 -22.86 16.04
N THR A 168 -6.23 -23.53 16.24
CA THR A 168 -6.12 -24.75 17.06
C THR A 168 -5.87 -24.47 18.53
N GLU A 169 -5.19 -23.37 18.85
CA GLU A 169 -4.99 -22.89 20.21
C GLU A 169 -5.25 -21.38 20.24
N LYS A 170 -6.19 -20.95 21.09
CA LYS A 170 -6.61 -19.54 21.19
C LYS A 170 -5.85 -18.85 22.31
N SER A 171 -5.39 -17.63 22.05
CA SER A 171 -4.86 -16.76 23.09
C SER A 171 -5.92 -16.42 24.14
N GLU A 172 -5.45 -16.23 25.39
CA GLU A 172 -6.26 -15.63 26.46
C GLU A 172 -6.57 -14.16 26.16
N ASP A 173 -5.69 -13.47 25.43
CA ASP A 173 -5.97 -12.13 24.93
C ASP A 173 -7.04 -12.19 23.84
N SER A 174 -8.12 -11.43 24.04
CA SER A 174 -9.32 -11.44 23.21
C SER A 174 -9.66 -10.08 22.64
N VAL A 175 -8.77 -9.08 22.79
CA VAL A 175 -9.01 -7.72 22.28
C VAL A 175 -9.19 -7.72 20.76
N MET A 176 -8.47 -8.58 20.05
CA MET A 176 -8.61 -8.80 18.62
C MET A 176 -8.28 -10.26 18.30
N ARG A 177 -8.94 -10.84 17.28
CA ARG A 177 -8.75 -12.24 16.90
C ARG A 177 -8.89 -12.43 15.40
N LEU A 178 -7.97 -13.20 14.82
CA LEU A 178 -8.14 -13.76 13.48
C LEU A 178 -9.46 -14.54 13.38
N PRO A 179 -10.27 -14.30 12.34
CA PRO A 179 -11.53 -15.01 12.17
C PRO A 179 -11.30 -16.44 11.71
N GLU A 180 -12.10 -17.38 12.22
CA GLU A 180 -12.12 -18.76 11.77
C GLU A 180 -13.13 -18.93 10.63
N GLY A 181 -12.76 -19.71 9.61
CA GLY A 181 -13.62 -20.00 8.46
C GLY A 181 -12.92 -19.82 7.12
N THR A 182 -13.70 -19.91 6.06
CA THR A 182 -13.24 -19.76 4.67
C THR A 182 -13.73 -18.43 4.11
N PHE A 183 -12.83 -17.64 3.55
CA PHE A 183 -13.11 -16.31 3.02
C PHE A 183 -12.43 -16.10 1.67
N GLU A 184 -13.00 -15.23 0.86
CA GLU A 184 -12.37 -14.80 -0.39
C GLU A 184 -11.73 -13.43 -0.24
N PHE A 185 -10.58 -13.27 -0.90
CA PHE A 185 -9.76 -12.07 -0.87
C PHE A 185 -9.47 -11.61 -2.29
N THR A 186 -9.48 -10.29 -2.45
CA THR A 186 -9.12 -9.59 -3.69
C THR A 186 -8.00 -8.59 -3.41
N PRO A 187 -7.19 -8.23 -4.41
CA PRO A 187 -6.19 -7.19 -4.22
C PRO A 187 -6.82 -5.89 -3.73
N TYR A 188 -6.20 -5.24 -2.76
CA TYR A 188 -6.59 -3.90 -2.36
C TYR A 188 -6.27 -2.95 -3.50
N ASN A 189 -7.29 -2.26 -4.00
CA ASN A 189 -7.20 -1.47 -5.22
C ASN A 189 -7.42 0.01 -4.91
N LEU A 190 -6.81 0.89 -5.69
CA LEU A 190 -6.91 2.34 -5.53
C LEU A 190 -8.37 2.83 -5.51
N LYS A 191 -9.26 2.17 -6.26
CA LYS A 191 -10.70 2.49 -6.26
C LYS A 191 -11.41 2.25 -4.92
N ASN A 192 -10.79 1.46 -4.03
CA ASN A 192 -11.30 1.15 -2.70
C ASN A 192 -10.80 2.12 -1.64
N VAL A 193 -9.83 2.99 -1.97
CA VAL A 193 -9.34 4.03 -1.06
C VAL A 193 -10.38 5.15 -1.01
N ASN A 194 -11.14 5.21 0.07
CA ASN A 194 -12.23 6.16 0.22
C ASN A 194 -11.73 7.62 0.15
N GLY A 195 -12.39 8.44 -0.66
CA GLY A 195 -12.05 9.86 -0.82
C GLY A 195 -10.73 10.13 -1.54
N PHE A 196 -10.07 9.14 -2.15
CA PHE A 196 -8.82 9.36 -2.87
C PHE A 196 -9.04 10.09 -4.21
N GLU A 197 -8.39 11.24 -4.37
CA GLU A 197 -8.34 12.02 -5.60
C GLU A 197 -6.92 12.01 -6.19
N LEU A 198 -6.80 11.58 -7.45
CA LEU A 198 -5.52 11.45 -8.14
C LEU A 198 -4.93 12.80 -8.56
N THR A 199 -3.67 13.05 -8.23
CA THR A 199 -2.87 14.15 -8.79
C THR A 199 -2.29 13.69 -10.14
N LYS A 200 -3.07 13.88 -11.20
CA LYS A 200 -2.77 13.35 -12.56
C LYS A 200 -1.38 13.74 -13.07
N ASP A 201 -1.00 15.00 -12.89
CA ASP A 201 0.28 15.53 -13.41
C ASP A 201 1.51 15.05 -12.61
N GLN A 202 1.28 14.39 -11.46
CA GLN A 202 2.34 13.85 -10.59
C GLN A 202 2.20 12.33 -10.42
N THR A 203 1.67 11.67 -11.45
CA THR A 203 1.47 10.22 -11.50
C THR A 203 2.16 9.69 -12.75
N PHE A 204 3.04 8.70 -12.60
CA PHE A 204 3.98 8.30 -13.64
C PHE A 204 4.12 6.79 -13.76
N MET A 205 4.18 6.29 -15.00
CA MET A 205 4.73 4.96 -15.25
C MET A 205 6.25 5.03 -15.11
N VAL A 206 6.83 4.12 -14.35
CA VAL A 206 8.26 4.12 -14.03
C VAL A 206 8.78 2.70 -13.87
N ASP A 207 9.98 2.44 -14.40
CA ASP A 207 10.75 1.25 -14.06
C ASP A 207 11.55 1.52 -12.77
N LEU A 208 11.15 0.89 -11.67
CA LEU A 208 11.77 1.02 -10.34
C LEU A 208 12.55 -0.24 -9.95
N ASN A 209 13.42 -0.75 -10.83
CA ASN A 209 14.40 -1.80 -10.52
C ASN A 209 13.76 -3.05 -9.87
N SER A 210 13.76 -3.15 -8.54
CA SER A 210 13.18 -4.27 -7.77
C SER A 210 11.67 -4.44 -7.96
N TRP A 211 10.99 -3.43 -8.53
CA TRP A 211 9.58 -3.46 -8.88
C TRP A 211 9.32 -3.65 -10.39
N GLY A 212 10.34 -3.44 -11.24
CA GLY A 212 10.12 -3.33 -12.68
C GLY A 212 9.20 -2.16 -13.04
N ASN A 213 8.42 -2.32 -14.12
CA ASN A 213 7.47 -1.31 -14.55
C ASN A 213 6.23 -1.28 -13.65
N VAL A 214 6.08 -0.19 -12.91
CA VAL A 214 4.94 0.10 -12.04
C VAL A 214 4.45 1.52 -12.28
N LYS A 215 3.27 1.82 -11.75
CA LYS A 215 2.74 3.19 -11.74
C LYS A 215 2.93 3.80 -10.36
N PHE A 216 3.77 4.82 -10.26
CA PHE A 216 3.80 5.70 -9.11
C PHE A 216 2.57 6.61 -9.16
N VAL A 217 1.75 6.56 -8.11
CA VAL A 217 0.50 7.28 -7.97
C VAL A 217 0.66 8.26 -6.82
N SER A 218 0.33 9.53 -7.06
CA SER A 218 0.16 10.53 -6.01
C SER A 218 -1.28 11.06 -6.02
N GLY A 219 -1.78 11.43 -4.86
CA GLY A 219 -3.14 11.97 -4.72
C GLY A 219 -3.40 12.50 -3.32
N LYS A 220 -4.64 12.90 -3.07
CA LYS A 220 -5.09 13.42 -1.78
C LYS A 220 -6.33 12.70 -1.30
N LEU A 221 -6.50 12.58 0.02
CA LEU A 221 -7.77 12.16 0.60
C LEU A 221 -8.67 13.38 0.82
N THR A 222 -9.90 13.32 0.34
CA THR A 222 -10.85 14.45 0.27
C THR A 222 -12.02 14.35 1.27
N GLY A 223 -11.98 13.34 2.15
CA GLY A 223 -13.11 12.96 3.01
C GLY A 223 -13.23 13.67 4.36
N GLY A 224 -12.36 14.62 4.71
CA GLY A 224 -12.40 15.29 6.02
C GLY A 224 -11.70 16.65 6.06
N ASP A 225 -11.69 17.27 7.25
CA ASP A 225 -11.01 18.56 7.50
C ASP A 225 -9.47 18.48 7.35
N HIS A 226 -8.95 17.25 7.28
CA HIS A 226 -7.55 16.94 7.06
C HIS A 226 -7.42 16.32 5.67
N ILE A 227 -6.69 16.99 4.78
CA ILE A 227 -6.45 16.55 3.41
C ILE A 227 -4.98 16.11 3.31
N PRO A 228 -4.63 14.87 3.70
CA PRO A 228 -3.30 14.32 3.51
C PRO A 228 -3.03 14.03 2.04
N VAL A 229 -1.76 14.09 1.67
CA VAL A 229 -1.26 13.53 0.42
C VAL A 229 -0.90 12.06 0.63
N GLU A 230 -1.19 11.23 -0.36
CA GLU A 230 -0.87 9.81 -0.35
C GLU A 230 -0.06 9.44 -1.59
N PHE A 231 0.87 8.49 -1.41
CA PHE A 231 1.68 7.94 -2.50
C PHE A 231 1.55 6.42 -2.51
N TYR A 232 1.43 5.85 -3.70
CA TYR A 232 1.35 4.40 -3.91
C TYR A 232 2.20 3.95 -5.10
N LEU A 233 2.64 2.70 -5.07
CA LEU A 233 2.95 1.95 -6.28
C LEU A 233 1.76 1.09 -6.65
N THR A 234 1.36 1.09 -7.92
CA THR A 234 0.24 0.29 -8.43
C THR A 234 0.62 -0.48 -9.69
N ASN A 235 -0.10 -1.57 -9.95
CA ASN A 235 -0.09 -2.21 -11.27
C ASN A 235 -1.04 -1.49 -12.26
N GLU A 236 -1.16 -1.99 -13.48
CA GLU A 236 -2.03 -1.40 -14.52
C GLU A 236 -3.53 -1.43 -14.16
N GLU A 237 -3.95 -2.39 -13.33
CA GLU A 237 -5.33 -2.57 -12.86
C GLU A 237 -5.67 -1.66 -11.67
N GLY A 238 -4.66 -0.97 -11.11
CA GLY A 238 -4.79 -0.12 -9.92
C GLY A 238 -4.67 -0.87 -8.59
N ASP A 239 -4.25 -2.14 -8.59
CA ASP A 239 -3.94 -2.87 -7.37
C ASP A 239 -2.75 -2.18 -6.70
N ILE A 240 -2.88 -1.92 -5.39
CA ILE A 240 -1.85 -1.27 -4.59
C ILE A 240 -0.79 -2.32 -4.24
N LEU A 241 0.43 -2.04 -4.70
CA LEU A 241 1.61 -2.87 -4.49
C LEU A 241 2.47 -2.37 -3.32
N TYR A 242 2.46 -1.06 -3.09
CA TYR A 242 3.20 -0.42 -2.03
C TYR A 242 2.48 0.84 -1.56
N ASN A 243 2.39 1.04 -0.25
CA ASN A 243 1.94 2.29 0.37
C ASN A 243 3.14 2.94 1.06
N PHE A 244 3.44 4.19 0.70
CA PHE A 244 4.58 4.92 1.27
C PHE A 244 4.30 5.49 2.66
N ASN A 245 3.02 5.54 3.10
CA ASN A 245 2.57 6.11 4.37
C ASN A 245 3.21 7.48 4.62
N ALA A 246 3.00 8.40 3.67
CA ALA A 246 3.70 9.67 3.64
C ALA A 246 3.45 10.48 4.92
N VAL A 247 4.53 10.87 5.61
CA VAL A 247 4.46 11.73 6.79
C VAL A 247 4.76 13.16 6.35
N LEU A 248 3.73 13.83 5.82
CA LEU A 248 3.79 15.21 5.35
C LEU A 248 2.68 16.05 6.00
N PRO A 249 2.80 17.39 6.04
CA PRO A 249 1.74 18.25 6.56
C PRO A 249 0.39 18.05 5.86
N TYR A 250 -0.70 18.27 6.60
CA TYR A 250 -2.05 18.27 6.06
C TYR A 250 -2.26 19.54 5.25
N SER A 251 -2.62 19.44 3.96
CA SER A 251 -2.71 20.56 2.98
C SER A 251 -1.46 20.85 2.15
N VAL A 252 -0.67 19.83 1.82
CA VAL A 252 0.40 19.97 0.83
C VAL A 252 -0.09 19.69 -0.60
N ASP A 253 0.56 20.30 -1.60
CA ASP A 253 0.43 19.95 -3.03
C ASP A 253 1.71 19.36 -3.58
N VAL A 254 1.61 18.28 -4.35
CA VAL A 254 2.79 17.68 -5.01
C VAL A 254 3.23 18.56 -6.16
N LYS A 255 4.49 19.01 -6.13
CA LYS A 255 5.07 19.92 -7.11
C LYS A 255 6.02 19.27 -8.08
N ALA A 256 6.81 18.32 -7.59
CA ALA A 256 7.72 17.56 -8.43
C ALA A 256 7.94 16.17 -7.85
N VAL A 257 8.09 15.20 -8.74
CA VAL A 257 8.56 13.85 -8.43
C VAL A 257 9.70 13.52 -9.38
N SER A 258 10.75 12.88 -8.87
CA SER A 258 11.88 12.39 -9.66
C SER A 258 12.27 10.99 -9.22
N PHE A 259 12.75 10.19 -10.17
CA PHE A 259 13.16 8.81 -9.98
C PHE A 259 14.61 8.64 -10.44
N GLN A 260 15.54 8.48 -9.50
CA GLN A 260 16.97 8.45 -9.79
C GLN A 260 17.76 7.77 -8.67
N ASP A 261 18.86 7.13 -9.02
CA ASP A 261 19.80 6.53 -8.07
C ASP A 261 20.69 7.62 -7.46
N VAL A 262 20.38 8.07 -6.24
CA VAL A 262 21.13 9.14 -5.56
C VAL A 262 22.22 8.62 -4.63
N ASN A 263 22.09 7.39 -4.14
CA ASN A 263 23.02 6.76 -3.21
C ASN A 263 24.05 5.84 -3.91
N LYS A 264 23.90 5.63 -5.23
CA LYS A 264 24.75 4.81 -6.12
C LYS A 264 24.70 3.31 -5.87
N ASP A 265 23.57 2.81 -5.37
CA ASP A 265 23.34 1.37 -5.16
C ASP A 265 22.76 0.66 -6.40
N ARG A 266 22.50 1.39 -7.49
CA ARG A 266 21.87 0.97 -8.75
C ARG A 266 20.35 0.74 -8.67
N LEU A 267 19.71 1.15 -7.59
CA LEU A 267 18.27 1.22 -7.43
C LEU A 267 17.83 2.68 -7.54
N LYS A 268 16.72 2.92 -8.24
CA LYS A 268 16.17 4.28 -8.30
C LYS A 268 15.47 4.60 -6.98
N ASP A 269 15.87 5.72 -6.41
CA ASP A 269 15.22 6.38 -5.29
C ASP A 269 14.13 7.34 -5.81
N ILE A 270 13.25 7.78 -4.92
CA ILE A 270 12.18 8.73 -5.22
C ILE A 270 12.44 10.02 -4.46
N ILE A 271 12.50 11.14 -5.19
CA ILE A 271 12.52 12.48 -4.60
C ILE A 271 11.17 13.13 -4.89
N ILE A 272 10.51 13.60 -3.84
CA ILE A 272 9.25 14.31 -3.92
C ILE A 272 9.45 15.70 -3.34
N ILE A 273 8.97 16.72 -4.06
CA ILE A 273 8.82 18.08 -3.53
C ILE A 273 7.33 18.36 -3.44
N VAL A 274 6.89 18.80 -2.27
CA VAL A 274 5.54 19.31 -2.04
C VAL A 274 5.60 20.79 -1.64
N GLU A 275 4.51 21.52 -1.82
CA GLU A 275 4.32 22.87 -1.28
C GLU A 275 3.36 22.82 -0.09
N ASP A 276 3.79 23.36 1.06
CA ASP A 276 2.96 23.45 2.26
C ASP A 276 2.04 24.67 2.23
N ASN A 277 0.78 24.47 1.87
CA ASN A 277 -0.18 25.56 1.70
C ASN A 277 -0.79 26.09 3.01
N TYR A 278 -0.36 25.61 4.18
CA TYR A 278 -0.96 26.01 5.46
C TYR A 278 -0.91 27.54 5.69
N GLY A 279 0.12 28.22 5.15
CA GLY A 279 0.30 29.68 5.22
C GLY A 279 -0.32 30.50 4.08
N GLY A 280 -0.97 29.88 3.08
CA GLY A 280 -1.52 30.55 1.89
C GLY A 280 -0.72 30.30 0.59
N ALA A 281 -0.95 31.16 -0.42
CA ALA A 281 -0.71 30.88 -1.85
C ALA A 281 0.75 30.68 -2.33
N SER A 282 1.76 30.69 -1.45
CA SER A 282 3.09 30.19 -1.78
C SER A 282 3.62 29.38 -0.62
N GLY A 283 3.25 28.11 -0.58
CA GLY A 283 3.76 27.20 0.44
C GLY A 283 5.27 27.09 0.40
N GLU A 284 5.91 26.94 1.56
CA GLU A 284 7.32 26.61 1.59
C GLU A 284 7.51 25.20 0.99
N PRO A 285 8.50 24.99 0.12
CA PRO A 285 8.75 23.67 -0.43
C PRO A 285 9.20 22.73 0.69
N LEU A 286 8.77 21.47 0.64
CA LEU A 286 9.23 20.40 1.50
C LEU A 286 9.67 19.23 0.63
N ALA A 287 10.86 18.73 0.90
CA ALA A 287 11.41 17.54 0.28
C ALA A 287 11.12 16.30 1.14
N ALA A 288 10.72 15.22 0.46
CA ALA A 288 10.68 13.87 0.99
C ALA A 288 11.44 12.93 0.05
N VAL A 289 12.39 12.17 0.61
CA VAL A 289 13.25 11.25 -0.14
C VAL A 289 12.99 9.82 0.32
N TYR A 290 12.75 8.92 -0.63
CA TYR A 290 12.52 7.51 -0.39
C TYR A 290 13.62 6.71 -1.08
N LEU A 291 14.54 6.16 -0.30
CA LEU A 291 15.64 5.34 -0.79
C LEU A 291 15.15 3.92 -1.00
N GLN A 292 15.38 3.34 -2.18
CA GLN A 292 14.93 1.99 -2.46
C GLN A 292 15.91 0.95 -1.91
N GLU A 293 15.40 -0.06 -1.22
CA GLU A 293 16.20 -1.17 -0.70
C GLU A 293 16.17 -2.37 -1.65
N ALA A 294 17.10 -3.32 -1.45
CA ALA A 294 17.26 -4.49 -2.32
C ALA A 294 16.03 -5.43 -2.36
N ASP A 295 15.20 -5.44 -1.31
CA ASP A 295 13.94 -6.19 -1.27
C ASP A 295 12.77 -5.45 -1.97
N GLY A 296 12.99 -4.19 -2.35
CA GLY A 296 12.01 -3.28 -2.94
C GLY A 296 11.26 -2.44 -1.90
N SER A 297 11.54 -2.55 -0.61
CA SER A 297 11.05 -1.57 0.35
C SER A 297 11.67 -0.20 0.12
N PHE A 298 11.09 0.83 0.75
CA PHE A 298 11.60 2.19 0.69
C PHE A 298 11.84 2.75 2.08
N THR A 299 13.07 3.22 2.32
CA THR A 299 13.44 3.91 3.55
C THR A 299 13.22 5.42 3.38
N ASN A 300 12.44 6.02 4.28
CA ASN A 300 12.27 7.47 4.39
C ASN A 300 12.94 7.96 5.67
N ASP A 301 14.13 8.52 5.54
CA ASP A 301 14.88 9.07 6.67
C ASP A 301 14.39 10.49 6.99
N ASN A 302 13.69 10.63 8.11
CA ASN A 302 13.16 11.91 8.57
C ASN A 302 14.25 12.93 8.90
N GLU A 303 15.40 12.48 9.43
CA GLU A 303 16.53 13.38 9.72
C GLU A 303 17.14 13.90 8.41
N LEU A 304 17.29 13.02 7.41
CA LEU A 304 17.75 13.41 6.08
C LEU A 304 16.81 14.43 5.42
N ASN A 305 15.49 14.18 5.46
CA ASN A 305 14.50 15.11 4.93
C ASN A 305 14.58 16.46 5.64
N GLN A 306 14.68 16.45 6.97
CA GLN A 306 14.83 17.67 7.76
C GLN A 306 16.11 18.44 7.39
N GLU A 307 17.26 17.79 7.25
CA GLU A 307 18.49 18.46 6.82
C GLU A 307 18.40 19.09 5.42
N ILE A 308 17.74 18.43 4.46
CA ILE A 308 17.51 18.98 3.12
C ILE A 308 16.62 20.23 3.22
N ASN A 309 15.57 20.17 4.01
CA ASN A 309 14.61 21.27 4.18
C ASN A 309 15.23 22.46 4.92
N ASP A 310 15.89 22.23 6.06
CA ASP A 310 16.51 23.27 6.89
C ASP A 310 17.68 23.97 6.19
N SER A 311 18.40 23.26 5.31
CA SER A 311 19.47 23.86 4.50
C SER A 311 18.96 24.70 3.31
N GLY A 312 17.66 24.64 3.01
CA GLY A 312 17.06 25.28 1.83
C GLY A 312 17.46 24.61 0.51
N SER A 313 17.88 23.34 0.56
CA SER A 313 18.27 22.53 -0.61
C SER A 313 17.06 21.91 -1.33
N ASN A 314 15.85 22.17 -0.84
CA ASN A 314 14.56 21.63 -1.29
C ASN A 314 13.88 22.42 -2.42
N LYS A 315 14.57 23.38 -3.04
CA LYS A 315 13.98 24.31 -4.03
C LYS A 315 13.66 23.64 -5.37
N ASP A 316 14.43 22.62 -5.74
CA ASP A 316 14.28 21.89 -6.98
C ASP A 316 14.98 20.53 -6.89
N ILE A 317 14.58 19.61 -7.78
CA ILE A 317 15.09 18.24 -7.81
C ILE A 317 16.62 18.19 -7.96
N SER A 318 17.22 19.07 -8.77
CA SER A 318 18.65 19.03 -9.06
C SER A 318 19.49 19.44 -7.84
N THR A 319 18.99 20.40 -7.06
CA THR A 319 19.62 20.82 -5.80
C THR A 319 19.55 19.69 -4.77
N ILE A 320 18.40 19.02 -4.60
CA ILE A 320 18.26 17.85 -3.71
C ILE A 320 19.18 16.71 -4.16
N ALA A 321 19.19 16.39 -5.46
CA ALA A 321 20.05 15.36 -6.03
C ALA A 321 21.54 15.59 -5.72
N SER A 322 21.98 16.85 -5.86
CA SER A 322 23.36 17.27 -5.60
C SER A 322 23.69 17.16 -4.10
N TYR A 323 22.76 17.56 -3.24
CA TYR A 323 22.87 17.41 -1.79
C TYR A 323 23.06 15.94 -1.41
N LEU A 324 22.14 15.06 -1.85
CA LEU A 324 22.16 13.62 -1.56
C LEU A 324 23.43 12.95 -2.07
N SER A 325 23.81 13.25 -3.32
CA SER A 325 25.05 12.74 -3.91
C SER A 325 26.27 13.09 -3.06
N SER A 326 26.32 14.31 -2.50
CA SER A 326 27.43 14.73 -1.64
C SER A 326 27.44 14.05 -0.27
N LYS A 327 26.26 13.70 0.25
CA LYS A 327 26.07 13.03 1.54
C LYS A 327 26.47 11.56 1.49
N PHE A 328 26.09 10.85 0.43
CA PHE A 328 26.43 9.42 0.24
C PHE A 328 27.85 9.17 -0.32
N LEU A 329 28.56 10.22 -0.74
CA LEU A 329 29.96 10.13 -1.17
C LEU A 329 30.97 10.09 0.00
N ARG A 330 30.51 10.27 1.24
CA ARG A 330 31.34 10.22 2.46
C ARG A 330 31.21 8.88 3.17
#